data_AF-A0A941X7J8-F1
#
_entry.id   AF-A0A941X7J8-F1
#
_cell.length_a   1.000
_cell.length_b   1.000
_cell.length_c   1.000
_cell.angle_alpha   90.00
_cell.angle_beta   90.00
_cell.angle_gamma   90.00
#
_symmetry.space_group_name_H-M   'P 1'
#
loop_
_entity.id
_entity.type
_entity.pdbx_description
1 polymer ?
#
loop_
_entity_poly.entity_id
_entity_poly.type
_entity_poly.pdbx_seq_one_letter_code
_entity_poly.pdbx_strand_id
1 'polypeptide(L)'
;MRTGIVYMVATVLCIFVTSCFTGVESTKKITMPDTGEIAAQSPEDRFIESYFVQQGCDTWRIGKPFYYTDEKLSFVFRPEKPTFPDSISLKGKIFTYVGSIEESSFGGDDKVVLLFDCEGHKFRYETGKTREEIGRLKYTPLIPPFIDIDDLNMARSLLKDRVLYIKTPMWYNEKSEAIEGRKLIPVRVVDIRPGNNVLPVEVWFEDDKGNQAGVFMSLLSSSRSQYITFDRLFSFENPRLQYKEIQDDAWEQITLGKVKTGMTKAECKLSLGNPNEVKKIPTYSGLREQWIYNSGAYLFFVDDLLADYRL
;
A
#
# COMPACT_ATOMS: atom_id res chain seq x y z
N MET A 1 -72.49 80.38 5.02
CA MET A 1 -72.31 81.02 6.33
C MET A 1 -71.70 79.97 7.27
N ARG A 2 -70.56 80.11 7.93
CA ARG A 2 -69.46 81.09 7.96
C ARG A 2 -68.26 80.29 8.52
N THR A 3 -67.13 80.27 7.80
CA THR A 3 -65.73 80.44 8.27
C THR A 3 -65.45 80.13 9.76
N GLY A 4 -64.49 79.31 10.19
CA GLY A 4 -63.11 79.04 9.74
C GLY A 4 -62.16 79.23 10.95
N ILE A 5 -60.89 78.75 10.84
CA ILE A 5 -59.68 79.23 11.60
C ILE A 5 -59.58 78.69 13.06
N VAL A 6 -58.51 78.06 13.62
CA VAL A 6 -57.04 78.16 13.50
C VAL A 6 -56.33 77.11 14.44
N TYR A 7 -55.25 76.44 13.97
CA TYR A 7 -53.95 76.05 14.64
C TYR A 7 -53.98 75.13 15.90
N MET A 8 -52.97 74.33 16.31
CA MET A 8 -51.63 73.94 15.83
C MET A 8 -51.06 72.87 16.81
N VAL A 9 -50.42 71.83 16.26
CA VAL A 9 -49.27 71.01 16.73
C VAL A 9 -49.16 70.56 18.19
N ALA A 10 -49.12 69.24 18.39
CA ALA A 10 -48.11 68.56 19.23
C ALA A 10 -48.20 67.03 19.06
N THR A 11 -47.21 66.39 18.42
CA THR A 11 -46.95 64.96 18.69
C THR A 11 -45.46 64.67 18.57
N VAL A 12 -44.90 64.33 19.73
CA VAL A 12 -43.52 63.92 20.00
C VAL A 12 -43.26 62.58 19.31
N LEU A 13 -42.20 62.50 18.51
CA LEU A 13 -41.70 61.23 17.94
C LEU A 13 -40.31 60.96 18.49
N CYS A 14 -40.23 60.00 19.42
CA CYS A 14 -38.99 59.46 19.96
C CYS A 14 -38.23 58.68 18.88
N ILE A 15 -36.98 59.07 18.64
CA ILE A 15 -36.04 58.40 17.74
C ILE A 15 -35.53 57.13 18.44
N PHE A 16 -35.95 55.97 17.96
CA PHE A 16 -35.33 54.69 18.31
C PHE A 16 -34.09 54.48 17.44
N VAL A 17 -32.94 54.41 18.10
CA VAL A 17 -31.65 54.04 17.53
C VAL A 17 -31.71 52.57 17.12
N THR A 18 -31.75 52.29 15.82
CA THR A 18 -31.57 50.92 15.30
C THR A 18 -30.12 50.72 14.93
N SER A 19 -29.53 49.71 15.57
CA SER A 19 -28.15 49.28 15.45
C SER A 19 -27.79 48.90 14.01
N CYS A 20 -26.64 49.37 13.55
CA CYS A 20 -25.94 48.79 12.42
C CYS A 20 -25.50 47.37 12.79
N PHE A 21 -26.35 46.38 12.54
CA PHE A 21 -25.91 44.99 12.40
C PHE A 21 -25.17 44.88 11.07
N THR A 22 -23.84 44.89 11.13
CA THR A 22 -23.03 44.33 10.06
C THR A 22 -23.35 42.85 10.00
N GLY A 23 -24.11 42.45 8.97
CA GLY A 23 -24.35 41.05 8.67
C GLY A 23 -22.99 40.38 8.47
N VAL A 24 -22.57 39.60 9.46
CA VAL A 24 -21.51 38.61 9.30
C VAL A 24 -22.11 37.58 8.35
N GLU A 25 -21.85 37.78 7.06
CA GLU A 25 -22.18 36.84 6.01
C GLU A 25 -21.49 35.54 6.41
N SER A 26 -22.31 34.59 6.88
CA SER A 26 -21.88 33.25 7.24
C SER A 26 -21.08 32.73 6.04
N THR A 27 -19.77 32.58 6.23
CA THR A 27 -18.89 31.90 5.30
C THR A 27 -19.57 30.58 5.00
N LYS A 28 -20.21 30.46 3.83
CA LYS A 28 -20.78 29.18 3.39
C LYS A 28 -19.62 28.22 3.51
N LYS A 29 -19.74 27.31 4.47
CA LYS A 29 -18.80 26.23 4.71
C LYS A 29 -18.59 25.60 3.33
N ILE A 30 -17.41 25.82 2.75
CA ILE A 30 -17.02 25.15 1.52
C ILE A 30 -16.99 23.70 1.93
N THR A 31 -18.11 23.05 1.69
CA THR A 31 -18.24 21.61 1.81
C THR A 31 -17.48 21.16 0.57
N MET A 32 -16.20 20.86 0.77
CA MET A 32 -15.48 20.01 -0.18
C MET A 32 -16.42 18.84 -0.45
N PRO A 33 -16.67 18.47 -1.72
CA PRO A 33 -17.37 17.24 -1.96
C PRO A 33 -16.52 16.17 -1.26
N ASP A 34 -17.09 15.59 -0.21
CA ASP A 34 -16.70 14.31 0.32
C ASP A 34 -17.10 13.27 -0.72
N THR A 35 -16.51 13.38 -1.91
CA THR A 35 -16.40 12.29 -2.85
C THR A 35 -15.29 11.40 -2.28
N GLY A 36 -15.61 10.73 -1.18
CA GLY A 36 -15.49 9.28 -1.18
C GLY A 36 -16.35 8.71 -2.32
N GLU A 37 -15.99 9.03 -3.57
CA GLU A 37 -16.16 8.03 -4.61
C GLU A 37 -15.38 6.85 -4.05
N ILE A 38 -16.10 5.79 -3.70
CA ILE A 38 -15.50 4.48 -3.55
C ILE A 38 -14.78 4.28 -4.89
N ALA A 39 -13.47 4.53 -4.90
CA ALA A 39 -12.69 4.51 -6.12
C ALA A 39 -13.01 3.17 -6.78
N ALA A 40 -13.48 3.22 -8.03
CA ALA A 40 -13.85 2.01 -8.74
C ALA A 40 -12.68 1.03 -8.62
N GLN A 41 -12.95 -0.14 -8.05
CA GLN A 41 -11.93 -1.14 -7.79
C GLN A 41 -11.12 -1.40 -9.07
N SER A 42 -9.79 -1.33 -8.95
CA SER A 42 -8.92 -1.45 -10.12
C SER A 42 -9.04 -2.85 -10.75
N PRO A 43 -8.81 -3.00 -12.06
CA PRO A 43 -8.71 -4.32 -12.69
C PRO A 43 -7.69 -5.23 -11.98
N GLU A 44 -6.59 -4.64 -11.50
CA GLU A 44 -5.53 -5.31 -10.74
C GLU A 44 -6.03 -5.84 -9.39
N ASP A 45 -6.78 -5.05 -8.64
CA ASP A 45 -7.38 -5.49 -7.36
C ASP A 45 -8.39 -6.60 -7.57
N ARG A 46 -9.29 -6.43 -8.53
CA ARG A 46 -10.31 -7.44 -8.86
C ARG A 46 -9.67 -8.75 -9.30
N PHE A 47 -8.59 -8.66 -10.07
CA PHE A 47 -7.82 -9.83 -10.49
C PHE A 47 -7.33 -10.62 -9.27
N ILE A 48 -6.65 -9.96 -8.33
CA ILE A 48 -6.14 -10.62 -7.13
C ILE A 48 -7.28 -11.21 -6.28
N GLU A 49 -8.33 -10.44 -5.99
CA GLU A 49 -9.45 -10.92 -5.17
C GLU A 49 -10.19 -12.12 -5.78
N SER A 50 -10.18 -12.25 -7.11
CA SER A 50 -10.83 -13.37 -7.80
C SER A 50 -10.09 -14.71 -7.62
N TYR A 51 -8.79 -14.69 -7.31
CA TYR A 51 -7.96 -15.89 -7.18
C TYR A 51 -7.51 -16.17 -5.75
N PHE A 52 -7.39 -15.14 -4.91
CA PHE A 52 -6.84 -15.26 -3.56
C PHE A 52 -7.91 -14.95 -2.52
N VAL A 53 -8.27 -15.94 -1.72
CA VAL A 53 -9.26 -15.84 -0.66
C VAL A 53 -8.60 -16.16 0.67
N GLN A 54 -8.86 -15.31 1.67
CA GLN A 54 -8.39 -15.57 3.04
C GLN A 54 -9.01 -16.85 3.59
N GLN A 55 -8.15 -17.81 3.96
CA GLN A 55 -8.56 -19.10 4.51
C GLN A 55 -7.90 -19.33 5.88
N GLY A 56 -8.70 -19.73 6.87
CA GLY A 56 -8.18 -20.12 8.19
C GLY A 56 -7.50 -21.49 8.15
N CYS A 57 -6.70 -21.79 9.17
CA CYS A 57 -6.00 -23.08 9.26
C CYS A 57 -6.91 -24.28 9.55
N ASP A 58 -8.17 -24.04 9.91
CA ASP A 58 -9.23 -25.03 10.00
C ASP A 58 -9.56 -25.66 8.64
N THR A 59 -9.29 -24.95 7.53
CA THR A 59 -9.54 -25.43 6.18
C THR A 59 -8.36 -26.18 5.56
N TRP A 60 -7.22 -26.24 6.24
CA TRP A 60 -6.01 -26.87 5.72
C TRP A 60 -6.16 -28.37 5.57
N ARG A 61 -5.66 -28.88 4.45
CA ARG A 61 -5.64 -30.31 4.14
C ARG A 61 -4.28 -30.89 4.46
N ILE A 62 -4.25 -32.14 4.91
CA ILE A 62 -3.01 -32.90 5.10
C ILE A 62 -2.24 -32.89 3.76
N GLY A 63 -0.94 -32.61 3.83
CA GLY A 63 -0.07 -32.44 2.68
C GLY A 63 0.10 -30.99 2.23
N LYS A 64 -0.61 -30.02 2.82
CA LYS A 64 -0.48 -28.60 2.43
C LYS A 64 0.94 -28.08 2.73
N PRO A 65 1.67 -27.54 1.73
CA PRO A 65 3.05 -27.13 1.90
C PRO A 65 3.19 -25.63 2.22
N PHE A 66 4.15 -25.31 3.09
CA PHE A 66 4.45 -23.95 3.54
C PHE A 66 5.95 -23.68 3.49
N TYR A 67 6.35 -22.50 3.03
CA TYR A 67 7.74 -22.05 3.05
C TYR A 67 8.01 -21.25 4.32
N TYR A 68 9.02 -21.63 5.10
CA TYR A 68 9.37 -20.95 6.35
C TYR A 68 10.38 -19.83 6.14
N THR A 69 10.08 -18.61 6.63
CA THR A 69 10.84 -17.40 6.28
C THR A 69 11.75 -16.86 7.38
N ASP A 70 11.60 -17.29 8.62
CA ASP A 70 12.24 -16.66 9.78
C ASP A 70 13.30 -17.56 10.40
N GLU A 71 14.31 -16.96 11.02
CA GLU A 71 15.37 -17.68 11.71
C GLU A 71 15.06 -17.79 13.22
N LYS A 72 14.50 -16.72 13.78
CA LYS A 72 14.39 -16.43 15.20
C LYS A 72 13.24 -17.17 15.84
N LEU A 73 12.15 -17.41 15.11
CA LEU A 73 10.97 -18.09 15.64
C LEU A 73 11.02 -19.62 15.49
N SER A 74 12.17 -20.17 15.11
CA SER A 74 12.35 -21.61 14.92
C SER A 74 12.05 -22.41 16.20
N PHE A 75 12.34 -21.84 17.38
CA PHE A 75 12.12 -22.47 18.68
C PHE A 75 10.65 -22.74 19.02
N VAL A 76 9.71 -22.09 18.32
CA VAL A 76 8.28 -22.33 18.57
C VAL A 76 7.83 -23.68 18.01
N PHE A 77 8.60 -24.24 17.07
CA PHE A 77 8.42 -25.60 16.60
C PHE A 77 9.16 -26.58 17.51
N ARG A 78 8.40 -27.38 18.25
CA ARG A 78 8.97 -28.43 19.12
C ARG A 78 9.09 -29.73 18.33
N PRO A 79 10.30 -30.28 18.14
CA PRO A 79 10.43 -31.58 17.49
C PRO A 79 9.84 -32.68 18.38
N GLU A 80 9.13 -33.64 17.78
CA GLU A 80 8.53 -34.76 18.55
C GLU A 80 9.58 -35.69 19.18
N LYS A 81 10.78 -35.72 18.61
CA LYS A 81 11.93 -36.47 19.11
C LYS A 81 13.10 -35.51 19.27
N PRO A 82 13.91 -35.61 20.35
CA PRO A 82 15.06 -34.74 20.61
C PRO A 82 16.25 -34.97 19.65
N THR A 83 15.99 -35.54 18.46
CA THR A 83 17.00 -35.88 17.45
C THR A 83 17.28 -34.73 16.48
N PHE A 84 16.52 -33.62 16.56
CA PHE A 84 16.76 -32.45 15.72
C PHE A 84 17.81 -31.55 16.40
N PRO A 85 18.99 -31.30 15.81
CA PRO A 85 19.98 -30.42 16.41
C PRO A 85 19.46 -28.98 16.48
N ASP A 86 19.57 -28.35 17.64
CA ASP A 86 19.17 -26.95 17.88
C ASP A 86 19.90 -25.94 16.95
N SER A 87 21.00 -26.37 16.31
CA SER A 87 21.82 -25.56 15.40
C SER A 87 21.33 -25.54 13.95
N ILE A 88 20.27 -26.29 13.60
CA ILE A 88 19.77 -26.33 12.22
C ILE A 88 18.77 -25.20 12.00
N SER A 89 19.12 -24.29 11.09
CA SER A 89 18.18 -23.28 10.58
C SER A 89 16.97 -23.96 9.93
N LEU A 90 15.77 -23.51 10.32
CA LEU A 90 14.53 -23.89 9.64
C LEU A 90 14.22 -22.97 8.46
N LYS A 91 14.90 -21.82 8.36
CA LYS A 91 14.65 -20.81 7.33
C LYS A 91 14.92 -21.39 5.95
N GLY A 92 13.99 -21.12 5.03
CA GLY A 92 14.04 -21.62 3.66
C GLY A 92 13.53 -23.04 3.47
N LYS A 93 13.17 -23.75 4.55
CA LYS A 93 12.64 -25.11 4.48
C LYS A 93 11.14 -25.14 4.21
N ILE A 94 10.70 -26.27 3.68
CA ILE A 94 9.30 -26.55 3.40
C ILE A 94 8.71 -27.37 4.54
N PHE A 95 7.68 -26.84 5.17
CA PHE A 95 6.88 -27.53 6.17
C PHE A 95 5.60 -28.03 5.52
N THR A 96 5.34 -29.31 5.68
CA THR A 96 4.12 -29.95 5.18
C THR A 96 3.17 -30.17 6.35
N TYR A 97 1.95 -29.68 6.26
CA TYR A 97 0.94 -29.88 7.30
C TYR A 97 0.51 -31.35 7.35
N VAL A 98 0.62 -31.97 8.53
CA VAL A 98 0.31 -33.40 8.76
C VAL A 98 -1.04 -33.57 9.46
N GLY A 99 -1.57 -32.51 10.06
CA GLY A 99 -2.85 -32.51 10.75
C GLY A 99 -2.79 -31.70 12.04
N SER A 100 -3.87 -31.78 12.83
CA SER A 100 -3.95 -31.12 14.13
C SER A 100 -4.50 -32.10 15.15
N ILE A 101 -4.02 -31.99 16.38
CA ILE A 101 -4.56 -32.69 17.55
C ILE A 101 -5.08 -31.66 18.56
N GLU A 102 -5.90 -32.13 19.48
CA GLU A 102 -6.43 -31.34 20.58
C GLU A 102 -5.87 -31.92 21.89
N GLU A 103 -5.18 -31.09 22.65
CA GLU A 103 -4.53 -31.50 23.90
C GLU A 103 -4.80 -30.48 25.01
N SER A 104 -4.99 -30.98 26.22
CA SER A 104 -5.06 -30.16 27.43
C SER A 104 -3.77 -30.34 28.23
N SER A 105 -2.94 -29.29 28.30
CA SER A 105 -1.68 -29.36 29.04
C SER A 105 -1.88 -29.48 30.56
N PHE A 106 -3.03 -29.03 31.11
CA PHE A 106 -3.25 -28.95 32.56
C PHE A 106 -4.73 -29.04 33.01
N GLY A 107 -5.56 -29.84 32.34
CA GLY A 107 -6.97 -30.05 32.74
C GLY A 107 -7.91 -28.85 32.49
N GLY A 108 -7.50 -27.94 31.61
CA GLY A 108 -8.36 -26.90 31.04
C GLY A 108 -8.90 -27.29 29.66
N ASP A 109 -9.49 -26.33 28.93
CA ASP A 109 -10.01 -26.56 27.59
C ASP A 109 -8.95 -27.12 26.63
N ASP A 110 -9.37 -28.05 25.78
CA ASP A 110 -8.51 -28.63 24.76
C ASP A 110 -8.04 -27.54 23.78
N LYS A 111 -6.72 -27.46 23.61
CA LYS A 111 -6.07 -26.50 22.69
C LYS A 111 -5.57 -27.22 21.46
N VAL A 112 -5.69 -26.56 20.32
CA VAL A 112 -5.26 -27.09 19.03
C VAL A 112 -3.73 -27.03 18.94
N VAL A 113 -3.12 -28.18 18.67
CA VAL A 113 -1.70 -28.32 18.33
C VAL A 113 -1.61 -28.69 16.85
N LEU A 114 -0.92 -27.87 16.07
CA LEU A 114 -0.68 -28.14 14.65
C LEU A 114 0.57 -29.00 14.50
N LEU A 115 0.49 -29.99 13.60
CA LEU A 115 1.57 -30.93 13.32
C LEU A 115 2.10 -30.70 11.91
N PHE A 116 3.42 -30.68 11.79
CA PHE A 116 4.11 -30.49 10.53
C PHE A 116 5.22 -31.52 10.34
N ASP A 117 5.50 -31.86 9.09
CA ASP A 117 6.71 -32.57 8.68
C ASP A 117 7.63 -31.58 7.95
N CYS A 118 8.92 -31.61 8.29
CA CYS A 118 9.95 -30.89 7.57
C CYS A 118 11.19 -31.78 7.50
N GLU A 119 11.59 -32.13 6.26
CA GLU A 119 12.71 -33.03 5.98
C GLU A 119 12.64 -34.38 6.73
N GLY A 120 11.43 -34.93 6.91
CA GLY A 120 11.20 -36.19 7.61
C GLY A 120 11.20 -36.10 9.14
N HIS A 121 11.31 -34.89 9.68
CA HIS A 121 11.17 -34.62 11.11
C HIS A 121 9.80 -34.02 11.41
N LYS A 122 9.15 -34.55 12.46
CA LYS A 122 7.86 -34.06 12.93
C LYS A 122 8.03 -32.93 13.93
N PHE A 123 7.33 -31.83 13.66
CA PHE A 123 7.29 -30.63 14.48
C PHE A 123 5.88 -30.37 14.98
N ARG A 124 5.79 -29.89 16.21
CA ARG A 124 4.56 -29.48 16.87
C ARG A 124 4.55 -27.97 17.05
N TYR A 125 3.41 -27.36 16.80
CA TYR A 125 3.15 -25.95 17.07
C TYR A 125 1.93 -25.80 17.97
N GLU A 126 2.16 -25.34 19.20
CA GLU A 126 1.10 -25.11 20.18
C GLU A 126 0.43 -23.76 19.89
N THR A 127 -0.81 -23.77 19.41
CA THR A 127 -1.51 -22.52 19.04
C THR A 127 -1.99 -21.71 20.24
N GLY A 128 -2.11 -22.35 21.41
CA GLY A 128 -2.72 -21.78 22.61
C GLY A 128 -4.22 -21.48 22.50
N LYS A 129 -4.90 -21.98 21.45
CA LYS A 129 -6.29 -21.66 21.13
C LYS A 129 -7.19 -22.88 20.99
N THR A 130 -8.47 -22.72 21.34
CA THR A 130 -9.48 -23.76 21.09
C THR A 130 -9.86 -23.82 19.61
N ARG A 131 -10.55 -24.89 19.20
CA ARG A 131 -11.04 -25.04 17.82
C ARG A 131 -11.99 -23.91 17.41
N GLU A 132 -12.86 -23.47 18.30
CA GLU A 132 -13.82 -22.37 18.07
C GLU A 132 -13.11 -21.01 17.94
N GLU A 133 -12.03 -20.80 18.69
CA GLU A 133 -11.20 -19.61 18.52
C GLU A 133 -10.53 -19.63 17.13
N ILE A 134 -9.89 -20.76 16.76
CA ILE A 134 -9.25 -20.93 15.46
C ILE A 134 -10.23 -20.69 14.30
N GLY A 135 -11.44 -21.26 14.35
CA GLY A 135 -12.45 -21.06 13.30
C GLY A 135 -12.95 -19.61 13.16
N ARG A 136 -12.78 -18.77 14.20
CA ARG A 136 -13.11 -17.33 14.14
C ARG A 136 -11.98 -16.48 13.58
N LEU A 137 -10.76 -17.01 13.53
CA LEU A 137 -9.58 -16.30 13.07
C LEU A 137 -9.44 -16.47 11.56
N LYS A 138 -10.14 -15.61 10.83
CA LYS A 138 -9.94 -15.45 9.39
C LYS A 138 -8.57 -14.83 9.14
N TYR A 139 -7.59 -15.68 8.83
CA TYR A 139 -6.26 -15.33 8.31
C TYR A 139 -5.45 -14.30 9.12
N THR A 140 -5.63 -14.25 10.44
CA THR A 140 -4.74 -13.47 11.31
C THR A 140 -3.63 -14.40 11.80
N PRO A 141 -2.33 -14.08 11.60
CA PRO A 141 -1.26 -15.03 11.85
C PRO A 141 -1.16 -15.33 13.34
N LEU A 142 -1.74 -16.45 13.72
CA LEU A 142 -1.33 -17.24 14.87
C LEU A 142 -0.21 -18.19 14.53
N ILE A 143 0.18 -18.25 13.27
CA ILE A 143 1.04 -19.29 12.75
C ILE A 143 2.43 -18.69 12.60
N PRO A 144 3.49 -19.47 12.79
CA PRO A 144 4.86 -19.07 12.49
C PRO A 144 4.96 -18.51 11.06
N PRO A 145 6.00 -17.75 10.74
CA PRO A 145 6.12 -16.97 9.50
C PRO A 145 6.26 -17.85 8.24
N PHE A 146 5.14 -18.47 7.88
CA PHE A 146 4.93 -19.31 6.73
C PHE A 146 4.38 -18.51 5.58
N ILE A 147 4.88 -18.82 4.39
CA ILE A 147 4.27 -18.46 3.12
C ILE A 147 3.55 -19.69 2.59
N ASP A 148 2.29 -19.53 2.19
CA ASP A 148 1.51 -20.57 1.53
C ASP A 148 2.08 -20.84 0.13
N ILE A 149 2.58 -22.06 -0.10
CA ILE A 149 3.18 -22.43 -1.38
C ILE A 149 2.10 -22.60 -2.47
N ASP A 150 0.87 -22.94 -2.10
CA ASP A 150 -0.23 -23.03 -3.08
C ASP A 150 -0.55 -21.64 -3.64
N ASP A 151 -0.57 -20.61 -2.79
CA ASP A 151 -0.76 -19.22 -3.21
C ASP A 151 0.40 -18.74 -4.10
N LEU A 152 1.65 -19.07 -3.74
CA LEU A 152 2.81 -18.76 -4.60
C LEU A 152 2.72 -19.46 -5.95
N ASN A 153 2.31 -20.73 -5.99
CA ASN A 153 2.17 -21.48 -7.23
C ASN A 153 1.03 -20.94 -8.09
N MET A 154 -0.10 -20.57 -7.47
CA MET A 154 -1.21 -19.90 -8.14
C MET A 154 -0.75 -18.57 -8.74
N ALA A 155 -0.11 -17.71 -7.95
CA ALA A 155 0.45 -16.45 -8.42
C ALA A 155 1.45 -16.66 -9.57
N ARG A 156 2.34 -17.67 -9.46
CA ARG A 156 3.27 -18.04 -10.53
C ARG A 156 2.54 -18.43 -11.81
N SER A 157 1.52 -19.28 -11.72
CA SER A 157 0.72 -19.69 -12.88
C SER A 157 -0.01 -18.54 -13.56
N LEU A 158 -0.40 -17.53 -12.78
CA LEU A 158 -1.14 -16.38 -13.23
C LEU A 158 -0.23 -15.31 -13.84
N LEU A 159 0.94 -15.06 -13.25
CA LEU A 159 1.77 -13.88 -13.54
C LEU A 159 3.03 -14.18 -14.36
N LYS A 160 3.60 -15.39 -14.27
CA LYS A 160 4.85 -15.71 -14.97
C LYS A 160 4.69 -15.49 -16.48
N ASP A 161 5.74 -14.95 -17.10
CA ASP A 161 5.83 -14.59 -18.52
C ASP A 161 4.87 -13.46 -18.97
N ARG A 162 4.03 -12.91 -18.07
CA ARG A 162 3.26 -11.70 -18.40
C ARG A 162 4.15 -10.47 -18.42
N VAL A 163 3.80 -9.55 -19.31
CA VAL A 163 4.32 -8.18 -19.29
C VAL A 163 3.36 -7.33 -18.46
N LEU A 164 3.91 -6.66 -17.45
CA LEU A 164 3.21 -5.73 -16.56
C LEU A 164 3.92 -4.38 -16.57
N TYR A 165 3.26 -3.33 -16.13
CA TYR A 165 3.87 -2.01 -15.96
C TYR A 165 4.17 -1.75 -14.49
N ILE A 166 5.45 -1.75 -14.12
CA ILE A 166 5.87 -1.49 -12.73
C ILE A 166 5.63 -0.02 -12.39
N LYS A 167 5.00 0.28 -11.24
CA LYS A 167 4.65 1.63 -10.79
C LYS A 167 5.63 2.21 -9.75
N THR A 168 6.45 1.36 -9.14
CA THR A 168 7.43 1.74 -8.11
C THR A 168 8.86 1.66 -8.62
N PRO A 169 9.73 2.63 -8.26
CA PRO A 169 11.17 2.55 -8.51
C PRO A 169 11.92 1.83 -7.37
N MET A 170 11.25 1.40 -6.30
CA MET A 170 11.87 0.69 -5.18
C MET A 170 12.00 -0.79 -5.51
N TRP A 171 13.13 -1.16 -6.11
CA TRP A 171 13.43 -2.53 -6.54
C TRP A 171 14.41 -3.21 -5.58
N TYR A 172 14.55 -4.52 -5.71
CA TYR A 172 15.46 -5.33 -4.91
C TYR A 172 16.32 -6.24 -5.80
N ASN A 173 17.59 -6.40 -5.43
CA ASN A 173 18.50 -7.34 -6.11
C ASN A 173 18.35 -8.78 -5.56
N GLU A 174 19.15 -9.73 -6.08
CA GLU A 174 19.10 -11.14 -5.64
C GLU A 174 19.46 -11.35 -4.17
N LYS A 175 20.18 -10.42 -3.56
CA LYS A 175 20.52 -10.44 -2.13
C LYS A 175 19.43 -9.79 -1.27
N SER A 176 18.30 -9.43 -1.87
CA SER A 176 17.21 -8.67 -1.25
C SER A 176 17.64 -7.28 -0.75
N GLU A 177 18.68 -6.69 -1.34
CA GLU A 177 19.10 -5.31 -1.05
C GLU A 177 18.34 -4.35 -1.96
N ALA A 178 17.90 -3.21 -1.40
CA ALA A 178 17.20 -2.19 -2.16
C ALA A 178 18.13 -1.55 -3.20
N ILE A 179 17.64 -1.40 -4.42
CA ILE A 179 18.32 -0.75 -5.54
C ILE A 179 17.42 0.30 -6.19
N GLU A 180 18.02 1.29 -6.85
CA GLU A 180 17.29 2.30 -7.62
C GLU A 180 16.76 1.67 -8.91
N GLY A 181 15.45 1.67 -9.08
CA GLY A 181 14.75 1.12 -10.24
C GLY A 181 14.06 2.18 -11.08
N ARG A 182 13.50 1.74 -12.20
CA ARG A 182 12.60 2.56 -13.03
C ARG A 182 11.13 2.32 -12.66
N LYS A 183 10.26 3.24 -13.05
CA LYS A 183 8.82 3.13 -12.91
C LYS A 183 8.10 3.52 -14.19
N LEU A 184 6.83 3.13 -14.29
CA LEU A 184 5.94 3.34 -15.43
C LEU A 184 6.47 2.71 -16.73
N ILE A 185 7.32 1.69 -16.61
CA ILE A 185 7.92 0.95 -17.74
C ILE A 185 7.38 -0.49 -17.78
N PRO A 186 7.40 -1.15 -18.94
CA PRO A 186 7.08 -2.55 -19.03
C PRO A 186 8.18 -3.40 -18.37
N VAL A 187 7.78 -4.44 -17.65
CA VAL A 187 8.64 -5.48 -17.11
C VAL A 187 8.01 -6.84 -17.40
N ARG A 188 8.83 -7.83 -17.73
CA ARG A 188 8.39 -9.22 -17.92
C ARG A 188 8.60 -9.98 -16.63
N VAL A 189 7.54 -10.58 -16.08
CA VAL A 189 7.64 -11.41 -14.88
C VAL A 189 8.42 -12.69 -15.23
N VAL A 190 9.56 -12.88 -14.57
CA VAL A 190 10.44 -14.05 -14.76
C VAL A 190 10.02 -15.17 -13.83
N ASP A 191 9.73 -14.85 -12.57
CA ASP A 191 9.30 -15.83 -11.58
C ASP A 191 8.55 -15.17 -10.42
N ILE A 192 7.82 -15.99 -9.67
CA ILE A 192 7.23 -15.64 -8.38
C ILE A 192 7.94 -16.46 -7.32
N ARG A 193 8.56 -15.78 -6.36
CA ARG A 193 9.42 -16.38 -5.33
C ARG A 193 8.83 -16.17 -3.93
N PRO A 194 9.20 -17.00 -2.96
CA PRO A 194 8.89 -16.71 -1.56
C PRO A 194 9.54 -15.39 -1.14
N GLY A 195 8.75 -14.49 -0.57
CA GLY A 195 9.23 -13.23 -0.04
C GLY A 195 9.79 -13.38 1.38
N ASN A 196 9.35 -12.50 2.28
CA ASN A 196 9.80 -12.45 3.66
C ASN A 196 8.62 -12.50 4.66
N ASN A 197 8.94 -12.39 5.95
CA ASN A 197 7.96 -12.46 7.03
C ASN A 197 6.98 -11.27 7.09
N VAL A 198 7.23 -10.20 6.32
CA VAL A 198 6.34 -9.04 6.19
C VAL A 198 5.54 -9.10 4.89
N LEU A 199 6.20 -9.42 3.78
CA LEU A 199 5.63 -9.46 2.44
C LEU A 199 5.89 -10.83 1.82
N PRO A 200 4.87 -11.70 1.75
CA PRO A 200 5.07 -13.13 1.47
C PRO A 200 5.44 -13.44 0.02
N VAL A 201 5.24 -12.51 -0.90
CA VAL A 201 5.48 -12.76 -2.33
C VAL A 201 6.55 -11.82 -2.86
N GLU A 202 7.53 -12.37 -3.54
CA GLU A 202 8.47 -11.62 -4.37
C GLU A 202 8.13 -11.85 -5.85
N VAL A 203 7.86 -10.76 -6.56
CA VAL A 203 7.68 -10.77 -8.01
C VAL A 203 9.03 -10.45 -8.64
N TRP A 204 9.69 -11.44 -9.20
CA TRP A 204 10.96 -11.28 -9.91
C TRP A 204 10.72 -11.01 -11.39
N PHE A 205 11.32 -9.97 -11.93
CA PHE A 205 11.07 -9.50 -13.29
C PHE A 205 12.35 -9.07 -14.00
N GLU A 206 12.23 -8.91 -15.31
CA GLU A 206 13.25 -8.36 -16.20
C GLU A 206 12.69 -7.10 -16.88
N ASP A 207 13.45 -6.02 -16.89
CA ASP A 207 13.08 -4.77 -17.55
C ASP A 207 13.41 -4.78 -19.06
N ASP A 208 12.99 -3.73 -19.78
CA ASP A 208 13.26 -3.52 -21.20
C ASP A 208 14.76 -3.36 -21.55
N LYS A 209 15.65 -3.28 -20.56
CA LYS A 209 17.10 -3.21 -20.73
C LYS A 209 17.80 -4.54 -20.37
N GLY A 210 17.03 -5.57 -19.99
CA GLY A 210 17.56 -6.87 -19.57
C GLY A 210 18.08 -6.90 -18.12
N ASN A 211 17.81 -5.86 -17.31
CA ASN A 211 18.13 -5.88 -15.89
C ASN A 211 17.08 -6.69 -15.15
N GLN A 212 17.52 -7.52 -14.21
CA GLN A 212 16.62 -8.30 -13.37
C GLN A 212 16.55 -7.74 -11.95
N ALA A 213 15.35 -7.69 -11.41
CA ALA A 213 15.08 -7.23 -10.06
C ALA A 213 13.76 -7.79 -9.53
N GLY A 214 13.53 -7.62 -8.23
CA GLY A 214 12.32 -8.03 -7.55
C GLY A 214 11.58 -6.88 -6.87
N VAL A 215 10.28 -7.08 -6.65
CA VAL A 215 9.51 -6.31 -5.66
C VAL A 215 8.75 -7.26 -4.76
N PHE A 216 8.68 -6.93 -3.48
CA PHE A 216 7.90 -7.68 -2.50
C PHE A 216 6.47 -7.16 -2.45
N MET A 217 5.50 -8.05 -2.24
CA MET A 217 4.08 -7.71 -2.16
C MET A 217 3.29 -8.66 -1.27
N SER A 218 2.07 -8.24 -0.94
CA SER A 218 1.04 -9.12 -0.39
C SER A 218 -0.03 -9.40 -1.44
N LEU A 219 -0.42 -10.66 -1.57
CA LEU A 219 -1.57 -11.08 -2.38
C LEU A 219 -2.90 -10.72 -1.72
N LEU A 220 -2.91 -10.55 -0.39
CA LEU A 220 -4.12 -10.24 0.36
C LEU A 220 -3.97 -8.88 1.02
N SER A 221 -4.99 -8.03 0.85
CA SER A 221 -5.03 -6.75 1.52
C SER A 221 -5.27 -6.95 3.02
N SER A 222 -4.44 -6.33 3.84
CA SER A 222 -4.54 -6.26 5.29
C SER A 222 -4.22 -4.83 5.72
N SER A 223 -4.57 -4.43 6.94
CA SER A 223 -4.24 -3.10 7.47
C SER A 223 -2.74 -2.77 7.42
N ARG A 224 -1.86 -3.78 7.39
CA ARG A 224 -0.40 -3.62 7.31
C ARG A 224 0.15 -3.63 5.88
N SER A 225 -0.59 -4.16 4.90
CA SER A 225 -0.12 -4.34 3.51
C SER A 225 -0.77 -3.40 2.50
N GLN A 226 -1.62 -2.45 2.93
CA GLN A 226 -2.41 -1.57 2.05
C GLN A 226 -1.60 -0.78 1.01
N TYR A 227 -0.30 -0.58 1.22
CA TYR A 227 0.56 0.21 0.35
C TYR A 227 1.40 -0.61 -0.64
N ILE A 228 1.43 -1.94 -0.50
CA ILE A 228 2.31 -2.85 -1.24
C ILE A 228 1.50 -4.02 -1.85
N THR A 229 0.29 -3.70 -2.33
CA THR A 229 -0.61 -4.60 -3.06
C THR A 229 -0.32 -4.58 -4.56
N PHE A 230 -0.87 -5.55 -5.30
CA PHE A 230 -0.60 -5.72 -6.73
C PHE A 230 -0.97 -4.47 -7.55
N ASP A 231 -2.12 -3.85 -7.30
CA ASP A 231 -2.60 -2.63 -7.97
C ASP A 231 -1.68 -1.42 -7.79
N ARG A 232 -1.00 -1.33 -6.64
CA ARG A 232 -0.06 -0.26 -6.30
C ARG A 232 1.29 -0.46 -6.96
N LEU A 233 1.68 -1.71 -7.15
CA LEU A 233 2.99 -2.05 -7.70
C LEU A 233 2.97 -2.22 -9.22
N PHE A 234 1.89 -2.73 -9.78
CA PHE A 234 1.79 -3.09 -11.19
C PHE A 234 0.55 -2.50 -11.83
N SER A 235 0.59 -2.38 -13.16
CA SER A 235 -0.59 -2.23 -13.99
C SER A 235 -0.60 -3.23 -15.13
N PHE A 236 -1.78 -3.65 -15.54
CA PHE A 236 -1.96 -4.38 -16.80
C PHE A 236 -1.86 -3.46 -18.01
N GLU A 237 -2.29 -2.20 -17.89
CA GLU A 237 -2.29 -1.23 -18.98
C GLU A 237 -1.08 -0.30 -18.95
N ASN A 238 -0.65 0.16 -20.13
CA ASN A 238 0.47 1.08 -20.26
C ASN A 238 0.12 2.47 -19.68
N PRO A 239 0.76 2.92 -18.58
CA PRO A 239 0.47 4.22 -17.98
C PRO A 239 0.73 5.39 -18.94
N ARG A 240 1.65 5.25 -19.90
CA ARG A 240 1.96 6.28 -20.91
C ARG A 240 0.74 6.70 -21.73
N LEU A 241 -0.25 5.81 -21.90
CA LEU A 241 -1.46 6.10 -22.67
C LEU A 241 -2.35 7.15 -22.02
N GLN A 242 -2.23 7.36 -20.70
CA GLN A 242 -2.98 8.36 -19.95
C GLN A 242 -2.30 9.74 -19.96
N TYR A 243 -1.05 9.82 -20.41
CA TYR A 243 -0.21 11.02 -20.35
C TYR A 243 0.44 11.31 -21.70
N LYS A 244 -0.35 11.29 -22.78
CA LYS A 244 0.14 11.39 -24.17
C LYS A 244 0.82 12.74 -24.46
N GLU A 245 0.38 13.78 -23.77
CA GLU A 245 0.86 15.16 -23.85
C GLU A 245 2.26 15.38 -23.29
N ILE A 246 2.70 14.53 -22.36
CA ILE A 246 4.06 14.59 -21.80
C ILE A 246 5.07 14.26 -22.90
N GLN A 247 6.07 15.12 -23.06
CA GLN A 247 7.14 14.93 -24.04
C GLN A 247 8.05 13.76 -23.66
N ASP A 248 8.61 13.06 -24.65
CA ASP A 248 9.38 11.83 -24.41
C ASP A 248 10.59 12.04 -23.50
N ASP A 249 11.26 13.18 -23.65
CA ASP A 249 12.40 13.56 -22.85
C ASP A 249 12.03 13.91 -21.39
N ALA A 250 10.79 14.32 -21.11
CA ALA A 250 10.26 14.52 -19.76
C ALA A 250 9.76 13.20 -19.18
N TRP A 251 9.12 12.36 -20.03
CA TRP A 251 8.69 11.02 -19.66
C TRP A 251 9.87 10.15 -19.23
N GLU A 252 11.00 10.21 -19.94
CA GLU A 252 12.22 9.49 -19.54
C GLU A 252 12.65 9.85 -18.12
N GLN A 253 12.66 11.14 -17.77
CA GLN A 253 12.97 11.59 -16.40
C GLN A 253 11.96 11.07 -15.38
N ILE A 254 10.66 11.10 -15.71
CA ILE A 254 9.61 10.53 -14.86
C ILE A 254 9.83 9.04 -14.60
N THR A 255 10.20 8.26 -15.61
CA THR A 255 10.45 6.83 -15.44
C THR A 255 11.66 6.55 -14.56
N LEU A 256 12.61 7.47 -14.49
CA LEU A 256 13.80 7.41 -13.65
C LEU A 256 13.56 7.99 -12.24
N GLY A 257 12.36 8.52 -11.95
CA GLY A 257 12.10 9.24 -10.69
C GLY A 257 12.93 10.54 -10.57
N LYS A 258 13.27 11.17 -11.70
CA LYS A 258 14.06 12.40 -11.79
C LYS A 258 13.26 13.53 -12.41
N VAL A 259 13.79 14.74 -12.31
CA VAL A 259 13.19 15.93 -12.89
C VAL A 259 14.22 16.69 -13.71
N LYS A 260 13.74 17.55 -14.60
CA LYS A 260 14.57 18.49 -15.36
C LYS A 260 13.88 19.84 -15.48
N THR A 261 14.66 20.87 -15.74
CA THR A 261 14.13 22.22 -16.00
C THR A 261 13.15 22.20 -17.17
N GLY A 262 12.10 23.01 -17.07
CA GLY A 262 11.01 23.08 -18.04
C GLY A 262 9.88 22.08 -17.81
N MET A 263 10.02 21.12 -16.88
CA MET A 263 8.91 20.23 -16.52
C MET A 263 7.78 21.00 -15.82
N THR A 264 6.54 20.62 -16.12
CA THR A 264 5.36 21.16 -15.45
C THR A 264 5.23 20.62 -14.02
N LYS A 265 4.44 21.31 -13.20
CA LYS A 265 4.07 20.81 -11.87
C LYS A 265 3.46 19.41 -11.89
N ALA A 266 2.64 19.08 -12.90
CA ALA A 266 2.02 17.76 -13.03
C ALA A 266 3.06 16.67 -13.33
N GLU A 267 3.99 16.94 -14.24
CA GLU A 267 5.11 16.04 -14.56
C GLU A 267 6.02 15.82 -13.34
N CYS A 268 6.33 16.88 -12.59
CA CYS A 268 7.11 16.79 -11.35
C CYS A 268 6.40 15.96 -10.27
N LYS A 269 5.07 16.09 -10.13
CA LYS A 269 4.28 15.23 -9.22
C LYS A 269 4.27 13.77 -9.66
N LEU A 270 4.16 13.52 -10.97
CA LEU A 270 4.22 12.16 -11.50
C LEU A 270 5.61 11.52 -11.27
N SER A 271 6.67 12.33 -11.31
CA SER A 271 8.05 11.88 -11.06
C SER A 271 8.41 11.70 -9.58
N LEU A 272 8.17 12.70 -8.72
CA LEU A 272 8.63 12.69 -7.32
C LEU A 272 7.52 12.46 -6.29
N GLY A 273 6.26 12.43 -6.74
CA GLY A 273 5.10 12.42 -5.86
C GLY A 273 4.73 13.81 -5.35
N ASN A 274 3.78 13.85 -4.41
CA ASN A 274 3.30 15.09 -3.82
C ASN A 274 4.37 15.69 -2.88
N PRO A 275 4.60 17.01 -2.94
CA PRO A 275 5.50 17.67 -2.01
C PRO A 275 4.93 17.66 -0.58
N ASN A 276 5.81 17.73 0.40
CA ASN A 276 5.44 17.83 1.81
C ASN A 276 5.03 19.26 2.19
N GLU A 277 5.69 20.25 1.58
CA GLU A 277 5.38 21.67 1.80
C GLU A 277 5.41 22.42 0.46
N VAL A 278 4.50 23.38 0.29
CA VAL A 278 4.44 24.29 -0.86
C VAL A 278 4.48 25.73 -0.36
N LYS A 279 5.54 26.47 -0.70
CA LYS A 279 5.70 27.89 -0.38
C LYS A 279 5.45 28.74 -1.63
N LYS A 280 4.53 29.70 -1.53
CA LYS A 280 4.26 30.66 -2.60
C LYS A 280 4.92 31.99 -2.27
N ILE A 281 5.78 32.47 -3.16
CA ILE A 281 6.58 33.68 -2.99
C ILE A 281 6.13 34.69 -4.05
N PRO A 282 5.39 35.74 -3.69
CA PRO A 282 5.07 36.83 -4.60
C PRO A 282 6.37 37.55 -4.98
N THR A 283 6.62 37.72 -6.28
CA THR A 283 7.75 38.53 -6.76
C THR A 283 7.26 39.60 -7.74
N TYR A 284 8.07 40.63 -7.95
CA TYR A 284 7.76 41.72 -8.89
C TYR A 284 7.55 41.23 -10.34
N SER A 285 8.12 40.08 -10.70
CA SER A 285 8.05 39.51 -12.05
C SER A 285 7.09 38.32 -12.19
N GLY A 286 6.32 37.98 -11.15
CA GLY A 286 5.39 36.84 -11.17
C GLY A 286 5.31 36.07 -9.86
N LEU A 287 4.56 34.96 -9.87
CA LEU A 287 4.43 34.08 -8.72
C LEU A 287 5.51 32.99 -8.78
N ARG A 288 6.35 32.91 -7.75
CA ARG A 288 7.28 31.79 -7.58
C ARG A 288 6.68 30.78 -6.61
N GLU A 289 6.96 29.51 -6.86
CA GLU A 289 6.50 28.43 -5.98
C GLU A 289 7.67 27.50 -5.66
N GLN A 290 7.88 27.22 -4.38
CA GLN A 290 8.90 26.28 -3.91
C GLN A 290 8.21 25.07 -3.31
N TRP A 291 8.60 23.88 -3.77
CA TRP A 291 8.18 22.60 -3.21
C TRP A 291 9.31 22.00 -2.39
N ILE A 292 8.98 21.45 -1.23
CA ILE A 292 9.94 20.83 -0.31
C ILE A 292 9.49 19.40 -0.04
N TYR A 293 10.44 18.47 -0.09
CA TYR A 293 10.25 17.05 0.19
C TYR A 293 10.99 16.64 1.46
N ASN A 294 10.50 15.61 2.15
CA ASN A 294 11.12 15.10 3.38
C ASN A 294 12.56 14.60 3.20
N SER A 295 12.97 14.27 1.98
CA SER A 295 14.36 13.92 1.66
C SER A 295 15.32 15.10 1.77
N GLY A 296 14.81 16.33 1.87
CA GLY A 296 15.59 17.57 1.73
C GLY A 296 15.65 18.07 0.30
N ALA A 297 15.07 17.34 -0.67
CA ALA A 297 14.93 17.80 -2.03
C ALA A 297 13.99 19.01 -2.12
N TYR A 298 14.27 19.92 -3.05
CA TYR A 298 13.40 21.04 -3.36
C TYR A 298 13.29 21.30 -4.85
N LEU A 299 12.13 21.82 -5.27
CA LEU A 299 11.87 22.29 -6.63
C LEU A 299 11.42 23.76 -6.58
N PHE A 300 11.89 24.57 -7.53
CA PHE A 300 11.48 25.95 -7.72
C PHE A 300 10.80 26.15 -9.06
N PHE A 301 9.58 26.65 -9.03
CA PHE A 301 8.77 26.92 -10.22
C PHE A 301 8.64 28.42 -10.48
N VAL A 302 8.71 28.78 -11.76
CA VAL A 302 8.41 30.11 -12.30
C VAL A 302 7.43 29.91 -13.45
N ASP A 303 6.30 30.61 -13.43
CA ASP A 303 5.24 30.49 -14.43
C ASP A 303 4.82 29.03 -14.70
N ASP A 304 4.65 28.26 -13.62
CA ASP A 304 4.25 26.84 -13.58
C ASP A 304 5.25 25.83 -14.19
N LEU A 305 6.44 26.28 -14.60
CA LEU A 305 7.53 25.44 -15.10
C LEU A 305 8.68 25.34 -14.09
N LEU A 306 9.30 24.17 -14.01
CA LEU A 306 10.45 23.92 -13.15
C LEU A 306 11.66 24.74 -13.63
N ALA A 307 12.09 25.70 -12.81
CA ALA A 307 13.20 26.59 -13.12
C ALA A 307 14.52 26.13 -12.50
N ASP A 308 14.48 25.60 -11.26
CA ASP A 308 15.66 25.16 -10.52
C ASP A 308 15.29 24.06 -9.50
N TYR A 309 16.24 23.21 -9.13
CA TYR A 309 15.99 22.12 -8.18
C TYR A 309 17.26 21.57 -7.52
N ARG A 310 17.06 20.85 -6.41
CA ARG A 310 18.05 19.98 -5.78
C ARG A 310 17.37 18.70 -5.34
N LEU A 311 17.96 17.55 -5.69
CA LEU A 311 17.52 16.22 -5.27
C LEU A 311 18.37 15.70 -4.11
#